data_AF-A0AA85GK00-F1
#
_entry.id   AF-A0AA85GK00-F1
#
_cell.length_a   1.000
_cell.length_b   1.000
_cell.length_c   1.000
_cell.angle_alpha   90.00
_cell.angle_beta   90.00
_cell.angle_gamma   90.00
#
_symmetry.space_group_name_H-M   'P 1'
#
loop_
_entity.id
_entity.type
_entity.pdbx_description
1 polymer ?
#
loop_
_entity_poly.entity_id
_entity_poly.type
_entity_poly.pdbx_seq_one_letter_code
_entity_poly.pdbx_strand_id
1 'polypeptide(L)'
;MSFYFCLEFSTGELICTETPKPESLFMVCYTSGSTGIPKGVKITHQCVVKTIQSLFQRLEGDIFNNTASHLSYLPLAHIMEQMISLSTLLVGARIGFLTKNIQGLLADLQAVKPHFFFTVPRVLSRLYSVAMEKVSSVPLLPSIFNYAVESKVAEQEKNIYDNSSIWDFIFFNKIRQTLGGRVKVIVSGSAPVANEILRFTRGVFGCPVIVGYGFSESCGVISLTLFGDKSLGHVGALIPGISAKLVDVPYMGISVEKMKMGEVCVKGLNCTQGYYGDEESTRQLIDKDGWLHTGDIGTWTKEGSLKIVDRCKNIFKLSQGEYIAPERLENIYQLSPLVEQIFVDGNSFYDFPIAVVVPNIKELTKRILSKANFNDSLLLNSNKEETEASKYKLDDSNPIVDTPTLCSQPAARKIVVSELENLGKKRGLKGFEIIKRVYLSSIPFTVENGLVTSNFKLARSRLRETFSDRLREYIAPERLENIYQLSPLVEQIFVDGNSFYDFPIAVVVPNIKELTKRILSKANFNDSLLLNSNKEETEASKYKLDDSNPIVDTPTLCSQPAARKIVVSELENLGKKRGLKGFEIIKRVYLSSIPFTVENGLVTSNFKLARSRLRETFSDRLRLLYEEASA
;
A
#
# COMPACT_ATOMS: atom_id res chain seq x y z
N MET A 1 -6.96 5.37 -37.38
CA MET A 1 -6.72 6.83 -37.54
C MET A 1 -5.22 7.05 -37.45
N SER A 2 -4.58 7.61 -38.47
CA SER A 2 -3.13 7.84 -38.45
C SER A 2 -2.79 9.10 -37.63
N PHE A 3 -1.57 9.19 -37.11
CA PHE A 3 -1.09 10.40 -36.44
C PHE A 3 -1.16 11.64 -37.36
N TYR A 4 -0.87 11.45 -38.65
CA TYR A 4 -1.00 12.49 -39.67
C TYR A 4 -2.43 13.00 -39.85
N PHE A 5 -3.43 12.11 -39.81
CA PHE A 5 -4.84 12.49 -39.85
C PHE A 5 -5.22 13.37 -38.65
N CYS A 6 -4.71 13.08 -37.45
CA CYS A 6 -4.95 13.91 -36.26
C CYS A 6 -4.28 15.29 -36.38
N LEU A 7 -3.09 15.36 -36.98
CA LEU A 7 -2.38 16.63 -37.23
C LEU A 7 -3.14 17.49 -38.23
N GLU A 8 -3.55 16.93 -39.38
CA GLU A 8 -4.37 17.64 -40.37
C GLU A 8 -5.67 18.16 -39.74
N PHE A 9 -6.36 17.35 -38.94
CA PHE A 9 -7.56 17.78 -38.23
C PHE A 9 -7.27 18.96 -37.27
N SER A 10 -6.14 18.94 -36.57
CA SER A 10 -5.74 20.00 -35.64
C SER A 10 -5.40 21.34 -36.33
N THR A 11 -5.05 21.32 -37.62
CA THR A 11 -4.81 22.54 -38.41
C THR A 11 -6.10 23.23 -38.88
N GLY A 12 -7.26 22.60 -38.68
CA GLY A 12 -8.56 23.13 -39.11
C GLY A 12 -8.88 22.92 -40.59
N GLU A 13 -8.03 22.20 -41.33
CA GLU A 13 -8.27 21.87 -42.75
C GLU A 13 -9.40 20.84 -42.92
N LEU A 14 -9.62 19.99 -41.91
CA LEU A 14 -10.78 19.10 -41.84
C LEU A 14 -11.89 19.76 -41.03
N ILE A 15 -12.97 20.17 -41.71
CA ILE A 15 -14.19 20.64 -41.07
C ILE A 15 -15.04 19.42 -40.71
N CYS A 16 -15.35 19.24 -39.42
CA CYS A 16 -16.29 18.21 -38.99
C CYS A 16 -17.68 18.53 -39.55
N THR A 17 -18.15 17.73 -40.52
CA THR A 17 -19.43 17.96 -41.21
C THR A 17 -20.62 17.36 -40.49
N GLU A 18 -20.40 16.49 -39.49
CA GLU A 18 -21.44 15.83 -38.73
C GLU A 18 -21.47 16.33 -37.28
N THR A 19 -22.64 16.80 -36.86
CA THR A 19 -22.88 17.14 -35.46
C THR A 19 -22.86 15.86 -34.62
N PRO A 20 -22.05 15.78 -33.54
CA PRO A 20 -21.99 14.58 -32.71
C PRO A 20 -23.33 14.31 -32.03
N LYS A 21 -23.70 13.03 -31.96
CA LYS A 21 -24.86 12.54 -31.19
C LYS A 21 -24.45 12.30 -29.73
N PRO A 22 -25.39 12.23 -28.77
CA PRO A 22 -25.06 11.94 -27.37
C PRO A 22 -24.23 10.64 -27.19
N GLU A 23 -24.50 9.62 -28.00
CA GLU A 23 -23.82 8.33 -27.96
C GLU A 23 -22.48 8.32 -28.70
N SER A 24 -22.18 9.38 -29.47
CA SER A 24 -20.90 9.51 -30.18
C SER A 24 -19.74 9.48 -29.18
N LEU A 25 -18.67 8.79 -29.56
CA LEU A 25 -17.44 8.72 -28.77
C LEU A 25 -16.79 10.09 -28.72
N PHE A 26 -16.59 10.61 -27.51
CA PHE A 26 -15.88 11.87 -27.26
C PHE A 26 -14.37 11.62 -27.06
N MET A 27 -14.03 10.65 -26.20
CA MET A 27 -12.63 10.26 -25.99
C MET A 27 -12.49 8.81 -25.51
N VAL A 28 -11.31 8.24 -25.73
CA VAL A 28 -10.88 7.00 -25.07
C VAL A 28 -9.91 7.35 -23.95
N CYS A 29 -10.35 7.23 -22.71
CA CYS A 29 -9.52 7.53 -21.54
C CYS A 29 -8.85 6.25 -21.04
N TYR A 30 -7.54 6.09 -21.26
CA TYR A 30 -6.81 4.91 -20.77
C TYR A 30 -6.62 4.96 -19.25
N THR A 31 -6.90 3.83 -18.59
CA THR A 31 -6.70 3.63 -17.15
C THR A 31 -5.88 2.37 -16.91
N SER A 32 -4.84 2.48 -16.08
CA SER A 32 -4.11 1.32 -15.57
C SER A 32 -4.98 0.64 -14.51
N GLY A 33 -5.89 -0.23 -14.96
CA GLY A 33 -6.75 -0.99 -14.05
C GLY A 33 -5.93 -1.86 -13.09
N SER A 34 -6.61 -2.48 -12.13
CA SER A 34 -6.00 -3.39 -11.14
C SER A 34 -5.14 -4.54 -11.69
N THR A 35 -5.24 -4.84 -13.00
CA THR A 35 -4.47 -5.86 -13.70
C THR A 35 -3.15 -5.35 -14.28
N GLY A 36 -2.86 -4.04 -14.19
CA GLY A 36 -1.66 -3.42 -14.75
C GLY A 36 -1.69 -3.16 -16.26
N ILE A 37 -2.54 -3.87 -17.01
CA ILE A 37 -2.78 -3.64 -18.45
C ILE A 37 -3.70 -2.43 -18.60
N PRO A 38 -3.30 -1.37 -19.34
CA PRO A 38 -4.17 -0.22 -19.59
C PRO A 38 -5.43 -0.59 -20.37
N LYS A 39 -6.60 -0.19 -19.86
CA LYS A 39 -7.89 -0.35 -20.54
C LYS A 39 -8.40 1.02 -21.01
N GLY A 40 -8.85 1.12 -22.26
CA GLY A 40 -9.39 2.35 -22.83
C GLY A 40 -10.85 2.55 -22.48
N VAL A 41 -11.19 3.41 -21.52
CA VAL A 41 -12.59 3.71 -21.17
C VAL A 41 -13.25 4.52 -22.28
N LYS A 42 -14.38 4.05 -22.81
CA LYS A 42 -15.16 4.80 -23.80
C LYS A 42 -15.96 5.90 -23.09
N ILE A 43 -15.63 7.15 -23.36
CA ILE A 43 -16.37 8.32 -22.87
C ILE A 43 -17.14 8.92 -24.04
N THR A 44 -18.46 9.00 -23.93
CA THR A 44 -19.31 9.59 -24.96
C THR A 44 -19.60 11.06 -24.67
N HIS A 45 -20.14 11.79 -25.65
CA HIS A 45 -20.60 13.16 -25.45
C HIS A 45 -21.66 13.25 -24.34
N GLN A 46 -22.57 12.28 -24.24
CA GLN A 46 -23.55 12.20 -23.16
C GLN A 46 -22.87 12.11 -21.79
N CYS A 47 -21.83 11.26 -21.66
CA CYS A 47 -21.12 11.12 -20.39
C CYS A 47 -20.58 12.47 -19.89
N VAL A 48 -19.95 13.22 -20.80
CA VAL A 48 -19.36 14.54 -20.53
C VAL A 48 -20.42 15.56 -20.17
N VAL A 49 -21.42 15.74 -21.04
CA VAL A 49 -22.47 16.76 -20.85
C VAL A 49 -23.25 16.50 -19.56
N LYS A 50 -23.57 15.24 -19.25
CA LYS A 50 -24.30 14.88 -18.03
C LYS A 50 -23.45 15.10 -16.78
N THR A 51 -22.17 14.74 -16.81
CA THR A 51 -21.24 15.04 -15.70
C THR A 51 -21.18 16.53 -15.41
N ILE A 52 -20.96 17.33 -16.45
CA ILE A 52 -20.83 18.79 -16.33
C ILE A 52 -22.15 19.41 -15.83
N GLN A 53 -23.29 19.00 -16.41
CA GLN A 53 -24.61 19.45 -15.96
C GLN A 53 -24.82 19.18 -14.46
N SER A 54 -24.51 17.97 -13.99
CA SER A 54 -24.65 17.59 -12.58
C SER A 54 -23.69 18.36 -11.66
N LEU A 55 -22.47 18.65 -12.13
CA LEU A 55 -21.53 19.52 -11.40
C LEU A 55 -22.08 20.93 -11.24
N PHE A 56 -22.55 21.57 -12.33
CA PHE A 56 -23.11 22.92 -12.26
C PHE A 56 -24.35 23.02 -11.38
N GLN A 57 -25.19 21.98 -11.33
CA GLN A 57 -26.33 21.92 -10.39
C GLN A 57 -25.90 21.82 -8.92
N ARG A 58 -24.65 21.41 -8.65
CA ARG A 58 -24.10 21.24 -7.31
C ARG A 58 -23.22 22.40 -6.86
N LEU A 59 -22.78 23.24 -7.79
CA LEU A 59 -21.99 24.42 -7.49
C LEU A 59 -22.89 25.50 -6.87
N GLU A 60 -22.47 25.97 -5.70
CA GLU A 60 -23.12 27.09 -5.00
C GLU A 60 -22.20 28.31 -5.03
N GLY A 61 -22.81 29.49 -5.14
CA GLY A 61 -22.11 30.77 -5.20
C GLY A 61 -21.59 31.16 -6.59
N ASP A 62 -21.36 32.46 -6.78
CA ASP A 62 -20.83 33.05 -8.02
C ASP A 62 -19.29 32.91 -8.11
N ILE A 63 -18.79 31.71 -7.83
CA ILE A 63 -17.34 31.43 -7.82
C ILE A 63 -16.87 30.96 -9.20
N PHE A 64 -17.72 30.21 -9.91
CA PHE A 64 -17.46 29.68 -11.24
C PHE A 64 -18.09 30.58 -12.30
N ASN A 65 -17.40 31.67 -12.64
CA ASN A 65 -17.82 32.63 -13.65
C ASN A 65 -16.67 33.03 -14.58
N ASN A 66 -16.97 33.90 -15.56
CA ASN A 66 -16.02 34.33 -16.60
C ASN A 66 -14.81 35.12 -16.09
N THR A 67 -14.83 35.60 -14.84
CA THR A 67 -13.67 36.28 -14.23
C THR A 67 -12.70 35.30 -13.56
N ALA A 68 -13.14 34.06 -13.36
CA ALA A 68 -12.41 33.05 -12.65
C ALA A 68 -11.26 32.46 -13.47
N SER A 69 -10.40 31.70 -12.79
CA SER A 69 -9.25 31.07 -13.42
C SER A 69 -8.82 29.77 -12.73
N HIS A 70 -8.24 28.86 -13.53
CA HIS A 70 -7.69 27.57 -13.13
C HIS A 70 -6.27 27.40 -13.64
N LEU A 71 -5.49 26.54 -12.98
CA LEU A 71 -4.21 26.05 -13.49
C LEU A 71 -4.33 24.56 -13.81
N SER A 72 -4.34 24.23 -15.10
CA SER A 72 -4.27 22.85 -15.60
C SER A 72 -2.84 22.31 -15.42
N TYR A 73 -2.62 21.60 -14.32
CA TYR A 73 -1.36 20.92 -14.03
C TYR A 73 -1.46 19.39 -14.05
N LEU A 74 -2.68 18.86 -14.08
CA LEU A 74 -2.91 17.44 -14.23
C LEU A 74 -2.78 17.07 -15.73
N PRO A 75 -2.41 15.82 -16.06
CA PRO A 75 -2.35 15.40 -17.46
C PRO A 75 -3.72 15.51 -18.12
N LEU A 76 -3.78 16.08 -19.34
CA LEU A 76 -5.01 16.11 -20.16
C LEU A 76 -5.53 14.71 -20.52
N ALA A 77 -4.70 13.68 -20.41
CA ALA A 77 -5.13 12.29 -20.55
C ALA A 77 -6.04 11.81 -19.39
N HIS A 78 -6.08 12.54 -18.27
CA HIS A 78 -6.88 12.19 -17.11
C HIS A 78 -8.28 12.84 -17.19
N ILE A 79 -9.33 12.04 -17.02
CA ILE A 79 -10.73 12.50 -17.17
C ILE A 79 -11.07 13.72 -16.29
N MET A 80 -10.48 13.80 -15.10
CA MET A 80 -10.73 14.91 -14.18
C MET A 80 -10.29 16.25 -14.78
N GLU A 81 -9.11 16.32 -15.39
CA GLU A 81 -8.63 17.56 -16.01
C GLU A 81 -9.48 17.93 -17.23
N GLN A 82 -9.94 16.94 -18.00
CA GLN A 82 -10.89 17.16 -19.09
C GLN A 82 -12.19 17.79 -18.58
N MET A 83 -12.79 17.26 -17.51
CA MET A 83 -14.03 17.80 -16.96
C MET A 83 -13.84 19.22 -16.40
N ILE A 84 -12.69 19.48 -15.74
CA ILE A 84 -12.37 20.81 -15.20
C ILE A 84 -12.16 21.82 -16.33
N SER A 85 -11.35 21.46 -17.33
CA SER A 85 -11.05 22.33 -18.47
C SER A 85 -12.32 22.67 -19.24
N LEU A 86 -13.16 21.69 -19.56
CA LEU A 86 -14.44 21.91 -20.24
C LEU A 86 -15.39 22.77 -19.40
N SER A 87 -15.51 22.51 -18.10
CA SER A 87 -16.34 23.33 -17.21
C SER A 87 -15.83 24.78 -17.12
N THR A 88 -14.51 24.96 -17.12
CA THR A 88 -13.87 26.29 -17.11
C THR A 88 -14.15 27.06 -18.39
N LEU A 89 -14.05 26.39 -19.55
CA LEU A 89 -14.36 26.99 -20.84
C LEU A 89 -15.84 27.36 -20.97
N LEU A 90 -16.75 26.51 -20.47
CA LEU A 90 -18.20 26.75 -20.54
C LEU A 90 -18.65 28.01 -19.79
N VAL A 91 -17.96 28.38 -18.71
CA VAL A 91 -18.24 29.64 -17.98
C VAL A 91 -17.45 30.83 -18.50
N GLY A 92 -16.64 30.66 -19.55
CA GLY A 92 -15.78 31.72 -20.10
C GLY A 92 -14.60 32.09 -19.19
N ALA A 93 -14.21 31.20 -18.27
CA ALA A 93 -13.08 31.40 -17.38
C ALA A 93 -11.73 31.11 -18.08
N ARG A 94 -10.63 31.45 -17.42
CA ARG A 94 -9.27 31.32 -17.98
C ARG A 94 -8.55 30.07 -17.47
N ILE A 95 -7.85 29.37 -18.35
CA ILE A 95 -6.99 28.23 -17.99
C ILE A 95 -5.53 28.63 -18.20
N GLY A 96 -4.73 28.53 -17.15
CA GLY A 96 -3.27 28.52 -17.25
C GLY A 96 -2.75 27.09 -17.38
N PHE A 97 -1.64 26.90 -18.09
CA PHE A 97 -0.97 25.60 -18.22
C PHE A 97 0.42 25.67 -17.60
N LEU A 98 0.92 24.52 -17.12
CA LEU A 98 2.29 24.42 -16.61
C LEU A 98 3.30 24.83 -17.68
N THR A 99 4.31 25.61 -17.28
CA THR A 99 5.36 26.07 -18.18
C THR A 99 6.40 24.99 -18.49
N LYS A 100 6.66 24.11 -17.53
CA LYS A 100 7.63 23.01 -17.63
C LYS A 100 7.04 21.70 -17.12
N ASN A 101 7.30 21.40 -15.85
CA ASN A 101 6.90 20.17 -15.17
C ASN A 101 6.42 20.52 -13.75
N ILE A 102 6.07 19.50 -12.98
CA ILE A 102 5.53 19.66 -11.62
C ILE A 102 6.45 20.41 -10.65
N GLN A 103 7.76 20.49 -10.91
CA GLN A 103 8.72 21.22 -10.06
C GLN A 103 8.45 22.74 -10.13
N GLY A 104 7.93 23.22 -11.27
CA GLY A 104 7.52 24.62 -11.47
C GLY A 104 6.14 24.98 -10.92
N LEU A 105 5.37 24.01 -10.40
CA LEU A 105 3.96 24.17 -10.06
C LEU A 105 3.69 25.40 -9.16
N LEU A 106 4.48 25.62 -8.12
CA LEU A 106 4.26 26.74 -7.19
C LEU A 106 4.49 28.10 -7.86
N ALA A 107 5.48 28.21 -8.75
CA ALA A 107 5.74 29.43 -9.49
C ALA A 107 4.61 29.72 -10.49
N ASP A 108 4.13 28.69 -11.20
CA ASP A 108 3.02 28.81 -12.13
C ASP A 108 1.71 29.19 -11.41
N LEU A 109 1.44 28.61 -10.23
CA LEU A 109 0.30 28.99 -9.37
C LEU A 109 0.37 30.45 -8.91
N GLN A 110 1.57 30.93 -8.56
CA GLN A 110 1.80 32.33 -8.17
C GLN A 110 1.62 33.32 -9.32
N ALA A 111 1.94 32.90 -10.55
CA ALA A 111 1.72 33.70 -11.75
C ALA A 111 0.24 33.75 -12.16
N VAL A 112 -0.42 32.60 -12.24
CA VAL A 112 -1.82 32.48 -12.67
C VAL A 112 -2.80 32.99 -11.62
N LYS A 113 -2.45 32.84 -10.33
CA LYS A 113 -3.29 33.20 -9.18
C LYS A 113 -4.72 32.65 -9.34
N PRO A 114 -4.90 31.32 -9.41
CA PRO A 114 -6.20 30.72 -9.71
C PRO A 114 -7.27 31.05 -8.66
N HIS A 115 -8.53 31.03 -9.08
CA HIS A 115 -9.69 31.19 -8.20
C HIS A 115 -10.23 29.85 -7.70
N PHE A 116 -10.12 28.80 -8.50
CA PHE A 116 -10.40 27.43 -8.08
C PHE A 116 -9.16 26.56 -8.27
N PHE A 117 -8.89 25.74 -7.26
CA PHE A 117 -7.74 24.84 -7.26
C PHE A 117 -8.20 23.40 -7.11
N PHE A 118 -8.26 22.68 -8.22
CA PHE A 118 -8.49 21.26 -8.25
C PHE A 118 -7.19 20.53 -7.96
N THR A 119 -7.20 19.60 -7.01
CA THR A 119 -5.96 19.02 -6.51
C THR A 119 -6.11 17.59 -6.00
N VAL A 120 -4.96 16.96 -5.75
CA VAL A 120 -4.88 15.61 -5.18
C VAL A 120 -4.39 15.70 -3.73
N PRO A 121 -4.74 14.72 -2.86
CA PRO A 121 -4.38 14.75 -1.45
C PRO A 121 -2.88 14.98 -1.21
N ARG A 122 -2.02 14.37 -2.04
CA ARG A 122 -0.57 14.48 -1.93
C ARG A 122 -0.06 15.93 -1.97
N VAL A 123 -0.67 16.80 -2.79
CA VAL A 123 -0.27 18.21 -2.88
C VAL A 123 -0.65 18.95 -1.58
N LEU A 124 -1.85 18.70 -1.05
CA LEU A 124 -2.30 19.28 0.22
C LEU A 124 -1.45 18.79 1.39
N SER A 125 -1.14 17.50 1.44
CA SER A 125 -0.25 16.92 2.47
C SER A 125 1.14 17.54 2.42
N ARG A 126 1.71 17.77 1.22
CA ARG A 126 3.01 18.44 1.08
C ARG A 126 2.97 19.88 1.61
N LEU A 127 1.91 20.64 1.29
CA LEU A 127 1.73 22.00 1.81
C LEU A 127 1.65 22.01 3.34
N TYR A 128 0.91 21.07 3.91
CA TYR A 128 0.81 20.87 5.35
C TYR A 128 2.18 20.58 5.98
N SER A 129 2.92 19.59 5.47
CA SER A 129 4.22 19.21 6.03
C SER A 129 5.22 20.36 6.00
N VAL A 130 5.29 21.11 4.89
CA VAL A 130 6.17 22.29 4.77
C VAL A 130 5.78 23.40 5.75
N ALA A 131 4.47 23.61 5.98
CA ALA A 131 4.01 24.57 6.98
C ALA A 131 4.36 24.11 8.40
N MET A 132 4.13 22.83 8.72
CA MET A 132 4.38 22.26 10.04
C MET A 132 5.86 22.19 10.37
N GLU A 133 6.73 21.92 9.40
CA GLU A 133 8.19 21.93 9.59
C GLU A 133 8.67 23.31 10.07
N LYS A 134 8.22 24.38 9.39
CA LYS A 134 8.56 25.76 9.77
C LYS A 134 8.05 26.12 11.15
N VAL A 135 6.80 25.78 11.44
CA VAL A 135 6.16 26.08 12.73
C VAL A 135 6.81 25.28 13.86
N SER A 136 7.16 24.02 13.63
CA SER A 136 7.74 23.11 14.63
C SER A 136 9.20 23.43 14.99
N SER A 137 9.85 24.31 14.22
CA SER A 137 11.19 24.79 14.53
C SER A 137 11.25 25.74 15.74
N VAL A 138 10.11 26.32 16.14
CA VAL A 138 10.01 27.29 17.22
C VAL A 138 9.17 26.70 18.37
N PRO A 139 9.67 26.67 19.63
CA PRO A 139 8.89 26.22 20.77
C PRO A 139 7.57 26.98 20.92
N LEU A 140 6.51 26.30 21.35
CA LEU A 140 5.14 26.83 21.57
C LEU A 140 4.40 27.31 20.31
N LEU A 141 5.10 27.64 19.22
CA LEU A 141 4.50 28.08 17.97
C LEU A 141 3.55 27.05 17.34
N PRO A 142 3.79 25.72 17.40
CA PRO A 142 2.82 24.71 16.95
C PRO A 142 1.46 24.81 17.63
N SER A 143 1.45 25.05 18.94
CA SER A 143 0.20 25.19 19.70
C SER A 143 -0.57 26.44 19.27
N ILE A 144 0.13 27.56 19.09
CA ILE A 144 -0.47 28.82 18.62
C ILE A 144 -1.00 28.67 17.19
N PHE A 145 -0.22 28.04 16.30
CA PHE A 145 -0.62 27.80 14.93
C PHE A 145 -1.86 26.90 14.86
N ASN A 146 -1.91 25.82 15.65
CA ASN A 146 -3.08 24.95 15.71
C ASN A 146 -4.31 25.69 16.24
N TYR A 147 -4.14 26.54 17.26
CA TYR A 147 -5.22 27.40 17.74
C TYR A 147 -5.72 28.37 16.64
N ALA A 148 -4.80 28.97 15.89
CA ALA A 148 -5.13 29.85 14.78
C ALA A 148 -5.93 29.11 13.69
N VAL A 149 -5.54 27.89 13.33
CA VAL A 149 -6.26 27.05 12.37
C VAL A 149 -7.66 26.73 12.88
N GLU A 150 -7.79 26.26 14.12
CA GLU A 150 -9.09 25.90 14.71
C GLU A 150 -10.01 27.14 14.84
N SER A 151 -9.46 28.32 15.13
CA SER A 151 -10.21 29.59 15.11
C SER A 151 -10.83 29.86 13.73
N LYS A 152 -10.06 29.71 12.65
CA LYS A 152 -10.57 29.89 11.27
C LYS A 152 -11.56 28.80 10.87
N VAL A 153 -11.36 27.56 11.32
CA VAL A 153 -12.32 26.48 11.08
C VAL A 153 -13.65 26.77 11.79
N ALA A 154 -13.62 27.28 13.02
CA ALA A 154 -14.83 27.68 13.76
C ALA A 154 -15.58 28.86 13.11
N GLU A 155 -14.88 29.79 12.45
CA GLU A 155 -15.53 30.82 11.62
C GLU A 155 -16.29 30.20 10.45
N GLN A 156 -15.71 29.20 9.79
CA GLN A 156 -16.36 28.50 8.68
C GLN A 156 -17.54 27.65 9.12
N GLU A 157 -17.58 27.19 10.38
CA GLU A 157 -18.80 26.59 10.94
C GLU A 157 -19.98 27.57 10.99
N LYS A 158 -19.73 28.88 10.90
CA LYS A 158 -20.74 29.93 10.78
C LYS A 158 -20.90 30.45 9.34
N ASN A 159 -20.34 29.74 8.36
CA ASN A 159 -20.24 30.15 6.95
C ASN A 159 -19.49 31.47 6.74
N ILE A 160 -18.54 31.80 7.62
CA ILE A 160 -17.70 32.98 7.50
C ILE A 160 -16.37 32.56 6.84
N TYR A 161 -16.12 33.11 5.65
CA TYR A 161 -14.91 32.88 4.85
C TYR A 161 -14.15 34.20 4.70
N ASP A 162 -13.65 34.71 5.83
CA ASP A 162 -12.85 35.93 5.87
C ASP A 162 -11.35 35.59 5.88
N ASN A 163 -10.53 36.48 5.34
CA ASN A 163 -9.06 36.37 5.31
C ASN A 163 -8.38 37.62 5.91
N SER A 164 -9.10 38.39 6.75
CA SER A 164 -8.62 39.65 7.35
C SER A 164 -8.24 39.56 8.83
N SER A 165 -8.26 38.37 9.42
CA SER A 165 -7.95 38.17 10.84
C SER A 165 -6.46 38.38 11.16
N ILE A 166 -6.15 38.53 12.45
CA ILE A 166 -4.75 38.60 12.91
C ILE A 166 -3.93 37.36 12.53
N TRP A 167 -4.56 36.18 12.49
CA TRP A 167 -3.92 34.94 12.07
C TRP A 167 -3.53 34.96 10.60
N ASP A 168 -4.33 35.65 9.78
CA ASP A 168 -4.07 35.81 8.36
C ASP A 168 -2.79 36.61 8.12
N PHE A 169 -2.63 37.69 8.88
CA PHE A 169 -1.42 38.51 8.84
C PHE A 169 -0.17 37.76 9.35
N ILE A 170 -0.28 37.07 10.49
CA ILE A 170 0.87 36.40 11.13
C ILE A 170 1.31 35.14 10.36
N PHE A 171 0.36 34.27 9.98
CA PHE A 171 0.67 32.94 9.46
C PHE A 171 0.18 32.73 8.02
N PHE A 172 -1.10 32.95 7.77
CA PHE A 172 -1.75 32.29 6.64
C PHE A 172 -1.53 32.99 5.31
N ASN A 173 -1.34 34.31 5.26
CA ASN A 173 -1.10 35.03 4.01
C ASN A 173 0.14 34.50 3.28
N LYS A 174 1.23 34.21 4.00
CA LYS A 174 2.44 33.63 3.38
C LYS A 174 2.17 32.25 2.76
N ILE A 175 1.31 31.44 3.38
CA ILE A 175 0.93 30.12 2.87
C ILE A 175 -0.05 30.27 1.69
N ARG A 176 -1.05 31.14 1.78
CA ARG A 176 -2.00 31.42 0.68
C ARG A 176 -1.31 31.89 -0.59
N GLN A 177 -0.26 32.70 -0.44
CA GLN A 177 0.54 33.15 -1.58
C GLN A 177 1.26 32.01 -2.30
N THR A 178 1.42 30.82 -1.70
CA THR A 178 1.95 29.64 -2.44
C THR A 178 0.99 29.15 -3.54
N LEU A 179 -0.31 29.43 -3.41
CA LEU A 179 -1.33 29.18 -4.44
C LEU A 179 -1.76 30.49 -5.15
N GLY A 180 -0.96 31.55 -5.04
CA GLY A 180 -1.24 32.85 -5.68
C GLY A 180 -2.30 33.73 -5.00
N GLY A 181 -2.78 33.35 -3.80
CA GLY A 181 -3.53 34.22 -2.90
C GLY A 181 -4.98 34.55 -3.28
N ARG A 182 -5.50 34.05 -4.41
CA ARG A 182 -6.88 34.32 -4.88
C ARG A 182 -7.82 33.11 -4.86
N VAL A 183 -7.36 31.98 -4.30
CA VAL A 183 -8.15 30.75 -4.25
C VAL A 183 -9.39 30.97 -3.39
N LYS A 184 -10.56 30.70 -3.98
CA LYS A 184 -11.88 30.80 -3.36
C LYS A 184 -12.49 29.43 -3.06
N VAL A 185 -12.08 28.37 -3.76
CA VAL A 185 -12.50 26.99 -3.51
C VAL A 185 -11.34 26.04 -3.83
N ILE A 186 -11.16 25.04 -2.98
CA ILE A 186 -10.25 23.92 -3.23
C ILE A 186 -11.09 22.66 -3.39
N VAL A 187 -10.86 21.91 -4.46
CA VAL A 187 -11.52 20.62 -4.71
C VAL A 187 -10.46 19.53 -4.67
N SER A 188 -10.62 18.55 -3.78
CA SER A 188 -9.73 17.40 -3.69
C SER A 188 -10.46 16.11 -4.07
N GLY A 189 -9.79 15.27 -4.85
CA GLY A 189 -10.33 13.98 -5.26
C GLY A 189 -9.24 13.01 -5.66
N SER A 190 -9.62 11.99 -6.44
CA SER A 190 -8.78 10.87 -6.87
C SER A 190 -8.33 9.93 -5.75
N ALA A 191 -7.98 10.40 -4.56
CA ALA A 191 -7.60 9.56 -3.42
C ALA A 191 -8.16 10.11 -2.10
N PRO A 192 -8.22 9.29 -1.02
CA PRO A 192 -8.70 9.78 0.27
C PRO A 192 -7.79 10.87 0.85
N VAL A 193 -8.37 11.85 1.54
CA VAL A 193 -7.65 12.92 2.24
C VAL A 193 -7.82 12.74 3.75
N ALA A 194 -6.73 12.90 4.52
CA ALA A 194 -6.81 12.87 5.97
C ALA A 194 -7.59 14.08 6.52
N ASN A 195 -8.41 13.86 7.56
CA ASN A 195 -9.26 14.90 8.18
C ASN A 195 -8.47 16.13 8.66
N GLU A 196 -7.26 15.92 9.20
CA GLU A 196 -6.40 17.03 9.63
C GLU A 196 -5.94 17.90 8.46
N ILE A 197 -5.61 17.28 7.32
CA ILE A 197 -5.25 18.03 6.10
C ILE A 197 -6.43 18.85 5.61
N LEU A 198 -7.66 18.30 5.68
CA LEU A 198 -8.87 19.06 5.34
C LEU A 198 -9.07 20.24 6.30
N ARG A 199 -8.93 20.05 7.62
CA ARG A 199 -9.04 21.13 8.61
C ARG A 199 -8.00 22.22 8.41
N PHE A 200 -6.74 21.82 8.27
CA PHE A 200 -5.64 22.73 7.96
C PHE A 200 -5.93 23.52 6.68
N THR A 201 -6.31 22.84 5.60
CA THR A 201 -6.56 23.48 4.30
C THR A 201 -7.72 24.47 4.40
N ARG A 202 -8.82 24.09 5.07
CA ARG A 202 -9.96 24.96 5.35
C ARG A 202 -9.50 26.21 6.11
N GLY A 203 -8.86 26.04 7.28
CA GLY A 203 -8.46 27.16 8.13
C GLY A 203 -7.44 28.10 7.47
N VAL A 204 -6.39 27.54 6.86
CA VAL A 204 -5.29 28.32 6.26
C VAL A 204 -5.70 29.04 4.98
N PHE A 205 -6.51 28.44 4.12
CA PHE A 205 -6.94 29.11 2.89
C PHE A 205 -8.19 29.96 3.10
N GLY A 206 -8.92 29.77 4.22
CA GLY A 206 -10.13 30.52 4.54
C GLY A 206 -11.23 30.30 3.50
N CYS A 207 -11.29 29.10 2.92
CA CYS A 207 -12.20 28.79 1.82
C CYS A 207 -12.76 27.37 1.94
N PRO A 208 -13.92 27.08 1.30
CA PRO A 208 -14.47 25.74 1.24
C PRO A 208 -13.49 24.75 0.59
N VAL A 209 -13.35 23.60 1.26
CA VAL A 209 -12.59 22.45 0.74
C VAL A 209 -13.58 21.33 0.47
N ILE A 210 -13.78 21.08 -0.81
CA ILE A 210 -14.72 20.09 -1.35
C ILE A 210 -13.97 18.79 -1.59
N VAL A 211 -14.55 17.66 -1.15
CA VAL A 211 -14.02 16.32 -1.40
C VAL A 211 -14.95 15.60 -2.38
N GLY A 212 -14.39 15.12 -3.48
CA GLY A 212 -15.11 14.41 -4.53
C GLY A 212 -14.64 12.97 -4.71
N TYR A 213 -15.58 12.09 -5.04
CA TYR A 213 -15.31 10.71 -5.44
C TYR A 213 -15.80 10.44 -6.86
N GLY A 214 -14.97 9.74 -7.62
CA GLY A 214 -15.25 9.29 -8.98
C GLY A 214 -13.99 8.70 -9.62
N PHE A 215 -14.14 8.24 -10.86
CA PHE A 215 -13.13 7.48 -11.59
C PHE A 215 -13.40 7.59 -13.10
N SER A 216 -12.50 7.04 -13.94
CA SER A 216 -12.61 7.17 -15.40
C SER A 216 -13.92 6.62 -15.95
N GLU A 217 -14.33 5.44 -15.50
CA GLU A 217 -15.55 4.76 -15.93
C GLU A 217 -16.85 5.50 -15.51
N SER A 218 -16.78 6.48 -14.59
CA SER A 218 -17.90 7.37 -14.23
C SER A 218 -17.81 8.76 -14.84
N CYS A 219 -16.88 8.96 -15.79
CA CYS A 219 -16.58 10.27 -16.35
C CYS A 219 -16.12 11.30 -15.30
N GLY A 220 -15.51 10.83 -14.20
CA GLY A 220 -14.74 11.64 -13.25
C GLY A 220 -15.38 11.87 -11.88
N VAL A 221 -16.70 12.05 -11.77
CA VAL A 221 -17.37 12.34 -10.50
C VAL A 221 -18.70 11.59 -10.33
N ILE A 222 -18.92 11.10 -9.11
CA ILE A 222 -20.11 10.37 -8.65
C ILE A 222 -20.73 11.05 -7.44
N SER A 223 -19.91 11.49 -6.50
CA SER A 223 -20.37 12.18 -5.29
C SER A 223 -19.43 13.32 -4.92
N LEU A 224 -19.98 14.31 -4.22
CA LEU A 224 -19.27 15.52 -3.83
C LEU A 224 -19.82 16.04 -2.49
N THR A 225 -18.93 16.45 -1.59
CA THR A 225 -19.34 17.20 -0.39
C THR A 225 -19.96 18.53 -0.78
N LEU A 226 -20.93 18.98 0.01
CA LEU A 226 -21.62 20.25 -0.23
C LEU A 226 -20.73 21.47 0.06
N PHE A 227 -21.11 22.59 -0.52
CA PHE A 227 -20.62 23.88 -0.06
C PHE A 227 -21.07 24.08 1.40
N GLY A 228 -20.14 24.42 2.29
CA GLY A 228 -20.43 24.51 3.73
C GLY A 228 -20.62 23.16 4.44
N ASP A 229 -20.29 22.04 3.81
CA ASP A 229 -20.25 20.72 4.46
C ASP A 229 -19.13 20.65 5.51
N LYS A 230 -19.53 20.64 6.77
CA LYS A 230 -18.62 20.69 7.93
C LYS A 230 -18.12 19.31 8.30
N SER A 231 -18.87 18.25 7.96
CA SER A 231 -18.48 16.88 8.27
C SER A 231 -17.21 16.48 7.52
N LEU A 232 -16.49 15.52 8.10
CA LEU A 232 -15.20 15.05 7.61
C LEU A 232 -15.21 13.53 7.47
N GLY A 233 -14.35 13.01 6.59
CA GLY A 233 -14.17 11.58 6.41
C GLY A 233 -15.25 10.89 5.57
N HIS A 234 -15.91 11.65 4.68
CA HIS A 234 -16.85 11.16 3.67
C HIS A 234 -16.63 11.94 2.35
N VAL A 235 -17.24 11.48 1.26
CA VAL A 235 -17.13 12.02 -0.10
C VAL A 235 -18.42 12.70 -0.56
N GLY A 236 -19.26 13.07 0.41
CA GLY A 236 -20.52 13.78 0.23
C GLY A 236 -21.65 12.96 -0.38
N ALA A 237 -22.67 13.66 -0.84
CA ALA A 237 -23.85 13.05 -1.46
C ALA A 237 -23.64 12.81 -2.96
N LEU A 238 -24.44 11.92 -3.53
CA LEU A 238 -24.44 11.66 -4.97
C LEU A 238 -24.77 12.94 -5.74
N ILE A 239 -24.11 13.13 -6.88
CA ILE A 239 -24.47 14.21 -7.80
C ILE A 239 -25.82 13.90 -8.48
N PRO A 240 -26.57 14.92 -8.95
CA PRO A 240 -27.83 14.70 -9.65
C PRO A 240 -27.68 13.72 -10.84
N GLY A 241 -28.68 12.85 -11.03
CA GLY A 241 -28.70 11.89 -12.13
C GLY A 241 -27.91 10.59 -11.89
N ILE A 242 -27.35 10.41 -10.69
CA ILE A 242 -26.71 9.16 -10.26
C ILE A 242 -27.57 8.40 -9.26
N SER A 243 -27.70 7.10 -9.49
CA SER A 243 -28.14 6.13 -8.49
C SER A 243 -26.94 5.32 -8.00
N ALA A 244 -26.90 5.02 -6.69
CA ALA A 244 -25.89 4.13 -6.12
C ALA A 244 -26.52 3.13 -5.14
N LYS A 245 -25.96 1.94 -5.07
CA LYS A 245 -26.31 0.88 -4.10
C LYS A 245 -25.05 0.28 -3.51
N LEU A 246 -25.17 -0.33 -2.33
CA LEU A 246 -24.12 -1.20 -1.77
C LEU A 246 -24.49 -2.65 -2.09
N VAL A 247 -23.52 -3.43 -2.53
CA VAL A 247 -23.67 -4.85 -2.86
C VAL A 247 -22.74 -5.68 -1.96
N ASP A 248 -23.21 -6.85 -1.53
CA ASP A 248 -22.41 -7.79 -0.77
C ASP A 248 -21.14 -8.20 -1.54
N VAL A 249 -20.07 -8.50 -0.81
CA VAL A 249 -18.81 -9.01 -1.39
C VAL A 249 -18.48 -10.35 -0.72
N PRO A 250 -19.13 -11.46 -1.14
CA PRO A 250 -19.08 -12.73 -0.42
C PRO A 250 -17.69 -13.34 -0.31
N TYR A 251 -16.85 -13.18 -1.34
CA TYR A 251 -15.46 -13.68 -1.30
C TYR A 251 -14.58 -12.95 -0.27
N MET A 252 -14.98 -11.74 0.13
CA MET A 252 -14.40 -11.00 1.25
C MET A 252 -15.20 -11.17 2.53
N GLY A 253 -16.30 -11.93 2.57
CA GLY A 253 -17.17 -12.03 3.74
C GLY A 253 -17.83 -10.70 4.16
N ILE A 254 -17.88 -9.71 3.26
CA ILE A 254 -18.51 -8.42 3.52
C ILE A 254 -20.00 -8.56 3.19
N SER A 255 -20.85 -8.23 4.16
CA SER A 255 -22.31 -8.22 4.01
C SER A 255 -22.86 -6.84 4.37
N VAL A 256 -23.63 -6.26 3.46
CA VAL A 256 -24.30 -4.96 3.63
C VAL A 256 -25.25 -5.01 4.81
N GLU A 257 -25.99 -6.10 4.99
CA GLU A 257 -26.93 -6.25 6.08
C GLU A 257 -26.24 -6.18 7.45
N LYS A 258 -25.17 -6.97 7.63
CA LYS A 258 -24.46 -7.15 8.91
C LYS A 258 -23.46 -6.03 9.21
N MET A 259 -22.72 -5.60 8.19
CA MET A 259 -21.59 -4.68 8.34
C MET A 259 -21.90 -3.25 7.89
N LYS A 260 -23.09 -3.01 7.31
CA LYS A 260 -23.49 -1.71 6.72
C LYS A 260 -22.46 -1.17 5.72
N MET A 261 -21.72 -2.07 5.07
CA MET A 261 -20.72 -1.76 4.06
C MET A 261 -20.79 -2.81 2.94
N GLY A 262 -20.39 -2.43 1.74
CA GLY A 262 -20.37 -3.31 0.57
C GLY A 262 -19.69 -2.63 -0.61
N GLU A 263 -19.60 -3.31 -1.74
CA GLU A 263 -19.16 -2.70 -2.98
C GLU A 263 -20.15 -1.60 -3.40
N VAL A 264 -19.64 -0.41 -3.69
CA VAL A 264 -20.43 0.66 -4.29
C VAL A 264 -20.68 0.29 -5.75
N CYS A 265 -21.93 0.20 -6.14
CA CYS A 265 -22.35 0.06 -7.54
C CYS A 265 -23.12 1.30 -7.95
N VAL A 266 -22.81 1.86 -9.12
CA VAL A 266 -23.41 3.11 -9.60
C VAL A 266 -24.11 2.93 -10.94
N LYS A 267 -25.12 3.75 -11.20
CA LYS A 267 -25.84 3.79 -12.47
C LYS A 267 -26.23 5.24 -12.78
N GLY A 268 -25.93 5.69 -13.99
CA GLY A 268 -26.26 7.04 -14.46
C GLY A 268 -25.77 7.29 -15.88
N LEU A 269 -26.26 8.36 -16.51
CA LEU A 269 -25.93 8.71 -17.90
C LEU A 269 -24.50 9.28 -18.07
N ASN A 270 -23.82 9.59 -16.97
CA ASN A 270 -22.39 9.91 -16.96
C ASN A 270 -21.48 8.67 -17.01
N CYS A 271 -22.01 7.48 -16.74
CA CYS A 271 -21.23 6.25 -16.69
C CYS A 271 -20.87 5.78 -18.10
N THR A 272 -19.69 5.16 -18.24
CA THR A 272 -19.18 4.62 -19.50
C THR A 272 -20.08 3.51 -20.04
N GLN A 273 -20.02 3.32 -21.36
CA GLN A 273 -20.59 2.15 -22.05
C GLN A 273 -19.58 0.98 -22.14
N GLY A 274 -18.49 1.03 -21.38
CA GLY A 274 -17.47 -0.01 -21.31
C GLY A 274 -16.12 0.38 -21.91
N TYR A 275 -15.29 -0.61 -22.14
CA TYR A 275 -13.94 -0.45 -22.66
C TYR A 275 -13.90 -0.56 -24.20
N TYR A 276 -12.95 0.14 -24.81
CA TYR A 276 -12.73 0.17 -26.25
C TYR A 276 -12.02 -1.12 -26.68
N GLY A 277 -12.68 -1.93 -27.52
CA GLY A 277 -12.14 -3.19 -28.02
C GLY A 277 -12.01 -4.32 -26.99
N ASP A 278 -12.60 -4.17 -25.80
CA ASP A 278 -12.51 -5.15 -24.70
C ASP A 278 -13.90 -5.42 -24.10
N GLU A 279 -14.65 -6.30 -24.77
CA GLU A 279 -16.00 -6.66 -24.34
C GLU A 279 -16.02 -7.51 -23.07
N GLU A 280 -15.00 -8.32 -22.83
CA GLU A 280 -14.93 -9.19 -21.66
C GLU A 280 -14.84 -8.35 -20.39
N SER A 281 -13.89 -7.41 -20.33
CA SER A 281 -13.79 -6.47 -19.22
C SER A 281 -15.02 -5.58 -19.10
N THR A 282 -15.69 -5.27 -20.23
CA THR A 282 -16.93 -4.49 -20.21
C THR A 282 -18.06 -5.24 -19.52
N ARG A 283 -18.24 -6.53 -19.81
CA ARG A 283 -19.24 -7.39 -19.15
C ARG A 283 -18.94 -7.63 -17.67
N GLN A 284 -17.66 -7.57 -17.27
CA GLN A 284 -17.26 -7.63 -15.86
C GLN A 284 -17.52 -6.31 -15.13
N LEU A 285 -17.39 -5.18 -15.82
CA LEU A 285 -17.58 -3.84 -15.26
C LEU A 285 -19.07 -3.51 -15.07
N ILE A 286 -19.92 -3.86 -16.03
CA ILE A 286 -21.34 -3.49 -16.05
C ILE A 286 -22.19 -4.75 -16.01
N ASP A 287 -23.02 -4.88 -14.97
CA ASP A 287 -23.93 -6.02 -14.83
C ASP A 287 -25.11 -5.97 -15.83
N LYS A 288 -25.86 -7.06 -15.91
CA LYS A 288 -27.04 -7.20 -16.77
C LYS A 288 -28.14 -6.15 -16.51
N ASP A 289 -28.16 -5.57 -15.31
CA ASP A 289 -29.14 -4.58 -14.88
C ASP A 289 -28.61 -3.14 -15.11
N GLY A 290 -27.42 -3.01 -15.70
CA GLY A 290 -26.76 -1.75 -16.05
C GLY A 290 -26.08 -1.06 -14.87
N TRP A 291 -25.77 -1.77 -13.79
CA TRP A 291 -24.96 -1.24 -12.70
C TRP A 291 -23.48 -1.41 -12.98
N LEU A 292 -22.74 -0.33 -12.80
CA LEU A 292 -21.30 -0.29 -12.89
C LEU A 292 -20.71 -0.66 -11.52
N HIS A 293 -19.98 -1.78 -11.51
CA HIS A 293 -19.22 -2.27 -10.36
C HIS A 293 -17.93 -1.47 -10.20
N THR A 294 -17.85 -0.66 -9.14
CA THR A 294 -16.72 0.28 -8.96
C THR A 294 -15.45 -0.42 -8.48
N GLY A 295 -15.58 -1.60 -7.87
CA GLY A 295 -14.50 -2.24 -7.14
C GLY A 295 -14.07 -1.48 -5.88
N ASP A 296 -14.88 -0.53 -5.39
CA ASP A 296 -14.64 0.25 -4.16
C ASP A 296 -15.66 -0.14 -3.08
N ILE A 297 -15.19 -0.35 -1.84
CA ILE A 297 -16.04 -0.59 -0.68
C ILE A 297 -16.48 0.75 -0.11
N GLY A 298 -17.78 0.89 0.14
CA GLY A 298 -18.36 2.09 0.74
C GLY A 298 -19.36 1.77 1.83
N THR A 299 -19.73 2.81 2.57
CA THR A 299 -20.78 2.82 3.58
C THR A 299 -21.51 4.16 3.52
N TRP A 300 -22.77 4.18 3.97
CA TRP A 300 -23.55 5.40 4.10
C TRP A 300 -23.40 5.97 5.51
N THR A 301 -23.16 7.28 5.62
CA THR A 301 -23.24 7.96 6.91
C THR A 301 -24.71 8.06 7.35
N LYS A 302 -24.94 8.40 8.62
CA LYS A 302 -26.30 8.58 9.15
C LYS A 302 -27.05 9.69 8.43
N GLU A 303 -26.32 10.67 7.92
CA GLU A 303 -26.79 11.84 7.18
C GLU A 303 -26.99 11.55 5.67
N GLY A 304 -26.74 10.31 5.22
CA GLY A 304 -26.93 9.89 3.83
C GLY A 304 -25.77 10.25 2.90
N SER A 305 -24.61 10.68 3.43
CA SER A 305 -23.41 10.87 2.62
C SER A 305 -22.71 9.54 2.33
N LEU A 306 -22.09 9.42 1.16
CA LEU A 306 -21.26 8.29 0.82
C LEU A 306 -19.90 8.43 1.50
N LYS A 307 -19.41 7.35 2.11
CA LYS A 307 -18.05 7.22 2.63
C LYS A 307 -17.36 6.05 1.97
N ILE A 308 -16.22 6.33 1.32
CA ILE A 308 -15.36 5.29 0.76
C ILE A 308 -14.48 4.72 1.87
N VAL A 309 -14.42 3.40 1.96
CA VAL A 309 -13.58 2.67 2.90
C VAL A 309 -12.22 2.40 2.26
N ASP A 310 -12.18 1.68 1.14
CA ASP A 310 -10.98 1.40 0.33
C ASP A 310 -11.40 0.61 -0.93
N ARG A 311 -10.46 0.24 -1.80
CA ARG A 311 -10.68 -0.66 -2.95
C ARG A 311 -10.83 -2.10 -2.50
N CYS A 312 -11.77 -2.84 -3.10
CA CYS A 312 -11.98 -4.28 -2.87
C CYS A 312 -10.69 -5.11 -3.01
N LYS A 313 -9.81 -4.72 -3.94
CA LYS A 313 -8.53 -5.39 -4.20
C LYS A 313 -7.38 -4.93 -3.29
N ASN A 314 -7.53 -3.82 -2.59
CA ASN A 314 -6.48 -3.25 -1.72
C ASN A 314 -6.70 -3.63 -0.25
N ILE A 315 -7.95 -3.79 0.18
CA ILE A 315 -8.26 -4.27 1.53
C ILE A 315 -7.68 -5.67 1.68
N PHE A 316 -6.93 -5.87 2.76
CA PHE A 316 -6.47 -7.20 3.16
C PHE A 316 -7.05 -7.56 4.53
N LYS A 317 -7.25 -8.86 4.71
CA LYS A 317 -7.71 -9.45 5.97
C LYS A 317 -6.50 -9.88 6.78
N LEU A 318 -6.49 -9.58 8.07
CA LEU A 318 -5.51 -10.08 9.04
C LEU A 318 -5.96 -11.45 9.61
N SER A 319 -5.05 -12.17 10.26
CA SER A 319 -5.24 -13.54 10.78
C SER A 319 -6.43 -13.72 11.72
N GLN A 320 -6.72 -12.70 12.53
CA GLN A 320 -7.84 -12.61 13.48
C GLN A 320 -9.18 -12.29 12.81
N GLY A 321 -9.18 -12.07 11.50
CA GLY A 321 -10.38 -11.84 10.70
C GLY A 321 -10.76 -10.39 10.47
N GLU A 322 -10.04 -9.45 11.07
CA GLU A 322 -10.22 -8.01 10.87
C GLU A 322 -9.71 -7.56 9.49
N TYR A 323 -10.39 -6.58 8.90
CA TYR A 323 -10.03 -6.02 7.59
C TYR A 323 -9.27 -4.71 7.77
N ILE A 324 -8.20 -4.54 7.00
CA ILE A 324 -7.39 -3.33 6.95
C ILE A 324 -7.58 -2.65 5.61
N ALA A 325 -7.95 -1.37 5.66
CA ALA A 325 -7.89 -0.43 4.56
C ALA A 325 -6.50 0.24 4.57
N PRO A 326 -5.52 -0.22 3.77
CA PRO A 326 -4.17 0.33 3.84
C PRO A 326 -4.09 1.82 3.51
N GLU A 327 -4.92 2.32 2.60
CA GLU A 327 -4.86 3.75 2.20
C GLU A 327 -5.22 4.67 3.38
N ARG A 328 -6.11 4.22 4.27
CA ARG A 328 -6.43 4.93 5.52
C ARG A 328 -5.22 5.03 6.44
N LEU A 329 -4.47 3.93 6.60
CA LEU A 329 -3.27 3.89 7.44
C LEU A 329 -2.16 4.75 6.83
N GLU A 330 -1.91 4.61 5.53
CA GLU A 330 -0.93 5.40 4.77
C GLU A 330 -1.16 6.90 4.98
N ASN A 331 -2.41 7.37 4.81
CA ASN A 331 -2.78 8.77 5.00
C ASN A 331 -2.53 9.29 6.42
N ILE A 332 -2.68 8.45 7.44
CA ILE A 332 -2.38 8.83 8.83
C ILE A 332 -0.88 8.89 9.05
N TYR A 333 -0.13 7.88 8.59
CA TYR A 333 1.30 7.78 8.82
C TYR A 333 2.13 8.77 8.00
N GLN A 334 1.62 9.20 6.84
CA GLN A 334 2.18 10.25 5.99
C GLN A 334 2.29 11.62 6.71
N LEU A 335 1.57 11.81 7.82
CA LEU A 335 1.63 13.03 8.65
C LEU A 335 2.88 13.08 9.55
N SER A 336 3.62 11.98 9.69
CA SER A 336 4.85 11.97 10.47
C SER A 336 5.95 12.76 9.76
N PRO A 337 6.71 13.62 10.46
CA PRO A 337 7.83 14.34 9.85
C PRO A 337 8.99 13.41 9.45
N LEU A 338 9.01 12.16 9.95
CA LEU A 338 9.97 11.13 9.56
C LEU A 338 9.60 10.40 8.27
N VAL A 339 8.37 10.54 7.77
CA VAL A 339 7.87 9.78 6.62
C VAL A 339 7.74 10.70 5.42
N GLU A 340 8.54 10.46 4.38
CA GLU A 340 8.39 11.13 3.10
C GLU A 340 7.35 10.43 2.22
N GLN A 341 7.37 9.08 2.19
CA GLN A 341 6.37 8.25 1.52
C GLN A 341 6.19 6.94 2.28
N ILE A 342 4.98 6.36 2.24
CA ILE A 342 4.70 5.08 2.89
C ILE A 342 3.80 4.22 2.01
N PHE A 343 4.11 2.93 1.94
CA PHE A 343 3.28 1.90 1.34
C PHE A 343 2.98 0.84 2.41
N VAL A 344 1.71 0.70 2.78
CA VAL A 344 1.24 -0.27 3.77
C VAL A 344 0.78 -1.53 3.05
N ASP A 345 1.20 -2.68 3.56
CA ASP A 345 0.72 -3.95 3.07
C ASP A 345 0.42 -4.89 4.23
N GLY A 346 -0.18 -6.02 3.91
CA GLY A 346 -0.41 -7.06 4.90
C GLY A 346 -0.95 -8.32 4.27
N ASN A 347 -0.97 -9.37 5.07
CA ASN A 347 -1.46 -10.66 4.66
C ASN A 347 -2.32 -11.28 5.77
N SER A 348 -3.05 -12.32 5.42
CA SER A 348 -3.94 -13.02 6.35
C SER A 348 -3.24 -13.96 7.34
N PHE A 349 -1.91 -13.89 7.41
CA PHE A 349 -1.09 -14.68 8.34
C PHE A 349 -0.61 -13.86 9.54
N TYR A 350 -0.68 -12.53 9.47
CA TYR A 350 -0.31 -11.64 10.56
C TYR A 350 -1.52 -11.03 11.23
N ASP A 351 -1.36 -10.66 12.50
CA ASP A 351 -2.34 -9.89 13.28
C ASP A 351 -2.13 -8.37 13.21
N PHE A 352 -1.18 -7.92 12.38
CA PHE A 352 -0.80 -6.53 12.18
C PHE A 352 -0.37 -6.25 10.72
N PRO A 353 -0.50 -5.00 10.24
CA PRO A 353 0.03 -4.56 8.95
C PRO A 353 1.54 -4.29 8.99
N ILE A 354 2.18 -4.36 7.82
CA ILE A 354 3.59 -4.01 7.59
C ILE A 354 3.68 -2.81 6.64
N ALA A 355 4.84 -2.15 6.55
CA ALA A 355 5.02 -1.06 5.60
C ALA A 355 6.42 -0.92 5.02
N VAL A 356 6.49 -0.41 3.79
CA VAL A 356 7.70 0.19 3.21
C VAL A 356 7.63 1.69 3.41
N VAL A 357 8.66 2.25 4.05
CA VAL A 357 8.75 3.67 4.37
C VAL A 357 9.95 4.26 3.63
N VAL A 358 9.72 5.32 2.84
CA VAL A 358 10.78 6.22 2.37
C VAL A 358 10.92 7.29 3.45
N PRO A 359 12.01 7.30 4.24
CA PRO A 359 12.15 8.21 5.35
C PRO A 359 12.59 9.61 4.89
N ASN A 360 12.16 10.65 5.60
CA ASN A 360 12.77 11.97 5.49
C ASN A 360 14.18 11.90 6.11
N ILE A 361 15.19 11.81 5.23
CA ILE A 361 16.59 11.59 5.63
C ILE A 361 17.12 12.70 6.54
N LYS A 362 16.73 13.95 6.28
CA LYS A 362 17.18 15.10 7.09
C LYS A 362 16.65 15.00 8.52
N GLU A 363 15.35 14.80 8.68
CA GLU A 363 14.72 14.71 9.99
C GLU A 363 15.14 13.43 10.74
N LEU A 364 15.24 12.30 10.04
CA LEU A 364 15.70 11.05 10.64
C LEU A 364 17.14 11.15 11.16
N THR A 365 18.05 11.72 10.37
CA THR A 365 19.44 11.96 10.78
C THR A 365 19.49 12.86 12.01
N LYS A 366 18.74 13.97 12.00
CA LYS A 366 18.64 14.89 13.15
C LYS A 366 18.20 14.17 14.43
N ARG A 367 17.16 13.31 14.35
CA ARG A 367 16.67 12.55 15.52
C ARG A 367 17.62 11.48 16.01
N ILE A 368 18.40 10.86 15.12
CA ILE A 368 19.45 9.91 15.50
C ILE A 368 20.56 10.63 16.26
N LEU A 369 21.06 11.75 15.73
CA LEU A 369 22.10 12.55 16.37
C LEU A 369 21.64 13.12 17.72
N SER A 370 20.40 13.59 17.84
CA SER A 370 19.87 14.10 19.11
C SER A 370 19.75 13.01 20.18
N LYS A 371 19.51 11.74 19.80
CA LYS A 371 19.44 10.60 20.72
C LYS A 371 20.81 10.02 21.07
N ALA A 372 21.78 10.10 20.16
CA ALA A 372 23.16 9.66 20.40
C ALA A 372 23.86 10.47 21.50
N ASN A 373 23.49 11.74 21.69
CA ASN A 373 23.97 12.56 22.80
C ASN A 373 23.37 12.19 24.17
N PHE A 374 22.48 11.19 24.25
CA PHE A 374 21.80 10.79 25.49
C PHE A 374 22.11 9.35 25.95
N ASN A 375 22.83 8.53 25.17
CA ASN A 375 23.32 7.22 25.60
C ASN A 375 24.51 6.78 24.73
N ASP A 376 25.67 6.66 25.39
CA ASP A 376 26.87 5.90 25.05
C ASP A 376 27.09 5.37 23.62
N SER A 377 28.11 5.92 22.96
CA SER A 377 29.33 5.24 22.49
C SER A 377 29.25 3.85 21.81
N LEU A 378 28.15 3.47 21.16
CA LEU A 378 28.01 2.15 20.50
C LEU A 378 27.64 2.16 19.00
N LEU A 379 27.49 3.33 18.35
CA LEU A 379 27.14 3.39 16.92
C LEU A 379 28.33 3.50 15.94
N LEU A 380 29.58 3.49 16.44
CA LEU A 380 30.78 3.70 15.60
C LEU A 380 31.94 2.72 15.83
N ASN A 381 31.71 1.56 16.45
CA ASN A 381 32.78 0.57 16.64
C ASN A 381 32.49 -0.77 15.96
N SER A 382 32.91 -0.88 14.70
CA SER A 382 33.45 -2.13 14.14
C SER A 382 34.28 -1.84 12.91
N ASN A 383 35.51 -1.35 13.14
CA ASN A 383 36.79 -1.79 12.54
C ASN A 383 37.83 -0.67 12.68
N LYS A 384 38.98 -1.02 13.26
CA LYS A 384 40.07 -0.12 13.66
C LYS A 384 40.78 0.47 12.43
N GLU A 385 40.90 1.79 12.37
CA GLU A 385 42.12 2.59 12.11
C GLU A 385 41.73 4.07 11.86
N GLU A 386 42.52 4.97 12.45
CA GLU A 386 42.55 6.44 12.29
C GLU A 386 41.23 7.24 12.24
N THR A 387 40.87 7.82 13.39
CA THR A 387 40.19 9.12 13.57
C THR A 387 39.26 9.61 12.44
N GLU A 388 38.08 9.02 12.29
CA GLU A 388 36.98 9.57 11.47
C GLU A 388 36.01 10.50 12.24
N ALA A 389 36.30 10.84 13.51
CA ALA A 389 35.54 11.87 14.22
C ALA A 389 35.65 13.27 13.56
N SER A 390 36.62 13.45 12.65
CA SER A 390 36.85 14.66 11.86
C SER A 390 36.05 14.72 10.55
N LYS A 391 35.38 13.65 10.11
CA LYS A 391 34.47 13.67 8.93
C LYS A 391 33.05 14.13 9.23
N TYR A 392 32.66 14.16 10.51
CA TYR A 392 31.30 14.48 10.95
C TYR A 392 31.18 15.89 11.57
N LYS A 393 31.91 16.88 11.02
CA LYS A 393 31.62 18.29 11.32
C LYS A 393 30.36 18.70 10.56
N LEU A 394 29.31 19.00 11.33
CA LEU A 394 28.09 19.63 10.86
C LEU A 394 28.42 21.06 10.38
N ASP A 395 28.54 21.23 9.06
CA ASP A 395 28.30 22.50 8.38
C ASP A 395 26.82 22.50 7.95
N ASP A 396 26.14 23.63 8.18
CA ASP A 396 24.72 23.88 7.86
C ASP A 396 24.32 23.67 6.38
N SER A 397 25.28 23.33 5.50
CA SER A 397 25.04 23.19 4.07
C SER A 397 24.80 21.76 3.54
N ASN A 398 25.16 20.65 4.22
CA ASN A 398 24.80 19.29 3.74
C ASN A 398 25.12 18.13 4.71
N PRO A 399 24.14 17.50 5.38
CA PRO A 399 24.34 16.20 6.03
C PRO A 399 23.97 15.09 5.04
N ILE A 400 24.85 14.76 4.09
CA ILE A 400 24.65 13.55 3.28
C ILE A 400 25.21 12.37 4.07
N VAL A 401 24.38 11.82 4.96
CA VAL A 401 24.51 10.40 5.29
C VAL A 401 24.06 9.63 4.05
N ASP A 402 24.88 8.70 3.57
CA ASP A 402 24.50 7.82 2.47
C ASP A 402 23.14 7.17 2.79
N THR A 403 22.14 7.47 1.97
CA THR A 403 20.72 7.14 2.22
C THR A 403 20.49 5.63 2.33
N PRO A 404 21.07 4.78 1.45
CA PRO A 404 21.11 3.32 1.65
C PRO A 404 21.68 2.89 2.99
N THR A 405 22.83 3.45 3.39
CA THR A 405 23.47 3.13 4.67
C THR A 405 22.54 3.46 5.84
N LEU A 406 21.93 4.65 5.87
CA LEU A 406 20.99 5.03 6.94
C LEU A 406 19.78 4.09 7.01
N CYS A 407 19.19 3.75 5.86
CA CYS A 407 18.03 2.87 5.79
C CYS A 407 18.33 1.43 6.26
N SER A 408 19.59 0.99 6.13
CA SER A 408 20.03 -0.33 6.60
C SER A 408 20.14 -0.43 8.13
N GLN A 409 20.30 0.70 8.83
CA GLN A 409 20.57 0.71 10.27
C GLN A 409 19.37 0.27 11.13
N PRO A 410 19.54 -0.70 12.06
CA PRO A 410 18.48 -1.10 12.98
C PRO A 410 17.97 0.05 13.87
N ALA A 411 18.85 0.97 14.27
CA ALA A 411 18.50 2.12 15.10
C ALA A 411 17.53 3.08 14.38
N ALA A 412 17.81 3.39 13.11
CA ALA A 412 16.94 4.20 12.26
C ALA A 412 15.53 3.59 12.15
N ARG A 413 15.46 2.28 11.88
CA ARG A 413 14.20 1.52 11.82
C ARG A 413 13.41 1.60 13.13
N LYS A 414 14.08 1.42 14.27
CA LYS A 414 13.44 1.47 15.60
C LYS A 414 12.84 2.84 15.90
N ILE A 415 13.51 3.92 15.50
CA ILE A 415 12.99 5.29 15.64
C ILE A 415 11.73 5.48 14.80
N VAL A 416 11.75 5.05 13.53
CA VAL A 416 10.59 5.16 12.65
C VAL A 416 9.42 4.32 13.18
N VAL A 417 9.63 3.05 13.57
CA VAL A 417 8.56 2.21 14.14
C VAL A 417 7.94 2.86 15.37
N SER A 418 8.75 3.34 16.31
CA SER A 418 8.24 3.97 17.53
C SER A 418 7.42 5.23 17.24
N GLU A 419 7.83 6.03 16.26
CA GLU A 419 7.06 7.19 15.79
C GLU A 419 5.72 6.78 15.19
N LEU A 420 5.69 5.76 14.31
CA LEU A 420 4.45 5.27 13.71
C LEU A 420 3.52 4.69 14.78
N GLU A 421 4.03 3.91 15.73
CA GLU A 421 3.20 3.38 16.83
C GLU A 421 2.55 4.49 17.65
N ASN A 422 3.33 5.51 18.02
CA ASN A 422 2.83 6.66 18.78
C ASN A 422 1.80 7.47 17.99
N LEU A 423 2.08 7.74 16.71
CA LEU A 423 1.17 8.47 15.83
C LEU A 423 -0.13 7.71 15.62
N GLY A 424 -0.06 6.40 15.36
CA GLY A 424 -1.23 5.56 15.17
C GLY A 424 -2.15 5.55 16.40
N LYS A 425 -1.58 5.35 17.60
CA LYS A 425 -2.34 5.42 18.87
C LYS A 425 -2.97 6.79 19.08
N LYS A 426 -2.20 7.86 18.91
CA LYS A 426 -2.68 9.26 19.05
C LYS A 426 -3.84 9.57 18.11
N ARG A 427 -3.88 8.91 16.94
CA ARG A 427 -4.90 9.12 15.90
C ARG A 427 -6.04 8.11 15.95
N GLY A 428 -6.14 7.32 17.01
CA GLY A 428 -7.26 6.41 17.24
C GLY A 428 -7.27 5.19 16.33
N LEU A 429 -6.12 4.79 15.78
CA LEU A 429 -5.99 3.48 15.14
C LEU A 429 -6.14 2.38 16.21
N LYS A 430 -6.91 1.34 15.88
CA LYS A 430 -7.06 0.16 16.72
C LYS A 430 -5.74 -0.61 16.80
N GLY A 431 -5.54 -1.41 17.86
CA GLY A 431 -4.28 -2.13 18.07
C GLY A 431 -3.83 -2.99 16.88
N PHE A 432 -4.77 -3.58 16.15
CA PHE A 432 -4.50 -4.37 14.94
C PHE A 432 -4.26 -3.52 13.68
N GLU A 433 -4.60 -2.23 13.67
CA GLU A 433 -4.28 -1.28 12.60
C GLU A 433 -2.85 -0.69 12.76
N ILE A 434 -2.20 -0.90 13.91
CA ILE A 434 -0.86 -0.34 14.17
C ILE A 434 0.23 -1.12 13.42
N ILE A 435 1.03 -0.42 12.61
CA ILE A 435 2.20 -1.00 11.95
C ILE A 435 3.27 -1.34 12.98
N LYS A 436 3.61 -2.63 13.07
CA LYS A 436 4.65 -3.13 13.98
C LYS A 436 5.99 -3.38 13.29
N ARG A 437 6.01 -3.44 11.95
CA ARG A 437 7.22 -3.75 11.17
C ARG A 437 7.32 -2.87 9.93
N VAL A 438 8.49 -2.29 9.73
CA VAL A 438 8.79 -1.44 8.57
C VAL A 438 10.10 -1.83 7.89
N TYR A 439 10.10 -1.76 6.57
CA TYR A 439 11.29 -1.72 5.73
C TYR A 439 11.57 -0.26 5.34
N LEU A 440 12.78 0.23 5.60
CA LEU A 440 13.19 1.58 5.17
C LEU A 440 13.75 1.48 3.75
N SER A 441 13.13 2.18 2.81
CA SER A 441 13.55 2.23 1.41
C SER A 441 14.38 3.48 1.15
N SER A 442 15.57 3.30 0.58
CA SER A 442 16.36 4.39 0.00
C SER A 442 15.86 4.82 -1.38
N ILE A 443 14.98 4.03 -2.00
CA ILE A 443 14.41 4.29 -3.32
C ILE A 443 13.11 5.09 -3.13
N PRO A 444 13.02 6.34 -3.62
CA PRO A 444 11.78 7.11 -3.57
C PRO A 444 10.76 6.54 -4.55
N PHE A 445 9.46 6.69 -4.25
CA PHE A 445 8.41 6.28 -5.17
C PHE A 445 8.12 7.43 -6.16
N THR A 446 8.45 7.22 -7.43
CA THR A 446 8.30 8.24 -8.49
C THR A 446 7.48 7.72 -9.66
N VAL A 447 7.07 8.64 -10.54
CA VAL A 447 6.41 8.25 -11.80
C VAL A 447 7.42 7.60 -12.76
N GLU A 448 8.66 8.09 -12.74
CA GLU A 448 9.76 7.61 -13.59
C GLU A 448 10.13 6.15 -13.33
N ASN A 449 10.15 5.73 -12.05
CA ASN A 449 10.40 4.33 -11.69
C ASN A 449 9.13 3.46 -11.62
N GLY A 450 7.97 4.01 -12.02
CA GLY A 450 6.71 3.28 -12.08
C GLY A 450 6.10 2.89 -10.72
N LEU A 451 6.69 3.32 -9.59
CA LEU A 451 6.16 3.05 -8.25
C LEU A 451 5.01 4.00 -7.87
N VAL A 452 4.87 5.09 -8.62
CA VAL A 452 3.75 6.03 -8.57
C VAL A 452 3.14 6.15 -9.96
N THR A 453 1.82 6.17 -10.04
CA THR A 453 1.09 6.38 -11.30
C THR A 453 1.16 7.84 -11.74
N SER A 454 0.86 8.14 -13.00
CA SER A 454 0.86 9.52 -13.55
C SER A 454 -0.07 10.50 -12.82
N ASN A 455 -1.06 10.01 -12.06
CA ASN A 455 -1.92 10.81 -11.19
C ASN A 455 -1.47 10.82 -9.70
N PHE A 456 -0.20 10.54 -9.45
CA PHE A 456 0.45 10.61 -8.14
C PHE A 456 -0.04 9.62 -7.07
N LYS A 457 -0.69 8.51 -7.46
CA LYS A 457 -1.10 7.43 -6.56
C LYS A 457 -0.02 6.34 -6.47
N LEU A 458 -0.01 5.59 -5.38
CA LEU A 458 0.86 4.43 -5.23
C LEU A 458 0.47 3.33 -6.22
N ALA A 459 1.43 2.88 -7.05
CA ALA A 459 1.23 1.76 -7.95
C ALA A 459 1.36 0.44 -7.17
N ARG A 460 0.36 0.10 -6.35
CA ARG A 460 0.43 -0.97 -5.34
C ARG A 460 0.91 -2.32 -5.87
N SER A 461 0.44 -2.74 -7.06
CA SER A 461 0.89 -4.00 -7.66
C SER A 461 2.39 -3.99 -7.95
N ARG A 462 2.91 -2.88 -8.50
CA ARG A 462 4.34 -2.70 -8.76
C ARG A 462 5.13 -2.59 -7.46
N LEU A 463 4.63 -1.85 -6.47
CA LEU A 463 5.25 -1.77 -5.15
C LEU A 463 5.35 -3.15 -4.47
N ARG A 464 4.30 -3.98 -4.55
CA ARG A 464 4.33 -5.36 -4.05
C ARG A 464 5.33 -6.22 -4.79
N GLU A 465 5.43 -6.08 -6.11
CA GLU A 465 6.39 -6.79 -6.94
C GLU A 465 7.84 -6.36 -6.62
N THR A 466 8.11 -5.05 -6.59
CA THR A 466 9.43 -4.49 -6.32
C THR A 466 9.93 -4.80 -4.91
N PHE A 467 9.05 -4.76 -3.91
CA PHE A 467 9.41 -5.00 -2.52
C PHE A 467 9.02 -6.39 -2.02
N SER A 468 8.62 -7.32 -2.92
CA SER A 468 8.12 -8.64 -2.52
C SER A 468 9.09 -9.36 -1.61
N ASP A 469 10.37 -9.35 -1.94
CA ASP A 469 11.39 -10.12 -1.24
C ASP A 469 11.63 -9.55 0.17
N ARG A 470 11.59 -8.22 0.28
CA ARG A 470 11.73 -7.49 1.55
C ARG A 470 10.49 -7.63 2.44
N LEU A 471 9.31 -7.69 1.84
CA LEU A 471 8.05 -7.92 2.56
C LEU A 471 7.89 -9.39 3.00
N ARG A 472 8.42 -10.34 2.21
CA ARG A 472 8.47 -11.79 2.52
C ARG A 472 9.49 -12.13 3.61
N GLU A 473 10.53 -11.32 3.79
CA GLU A 473 11.52 -11.46 4.88
C GLU A 473 10.84 -11.46 6.28
N TYR A 474 9.58 -11.02 6.39
CA TYR A 474 8.78 -11.06 7.61
C TYR A 474 7.99 -12.36 7.84
N ILE A 475 8.04 -13.38 6.97
CA ILE A 475 7.49 -14.73 7.23
C ILE A 475 8.17 -15.28 8.49
N ALA A 476 7.42 -15.48 9.58
CA ALA A 476 7.99 -15.89 10.86
C ALA A 476 8.26 -17.41 10.87
N PRO A 477 9.52 -17.86 10.72
CA PRO A 477 9.82 -19.29 10.67
C PRO A 477 9.49 -19.98 12.00
N GLU A 478 9.57 -19.23 13.11
CA GLU A 478 9.18 -19.66 14.46
C GLU A 478 7.71 -20.11 14.55
N ARG A 479 6.80 -19.50 13.76
CA ARG A 479 5.38 -19.92 13.72
C ARG A 479 5.25 -21.31 13.09
N LEU A 480 5.98 -21.55 12.01
CA LEU A 480 5.99 -22.83 11.32
C LEU A 480 6.67 -23.89 12.17
N GLU A 481 7.80 -23.55 12.79
CA GLU A 481 8.51 -24.42 13.75
C GLU A 481 7.56 -24.90 14.85
N ASN A 482 6.83 -24.00 15.52
CA ASN A 482 5.88 -24.37 16.57
C ASN A 482 4.77 -25.31 16.11
N ILE A 483 4.32 -25.21 14.85
CA ILE A 483 3.27 -26.08 14.30
C ILE A 483 3.86 -27.45 13.96
N TYR A 484 5.01 -27.49 13.28
CA TYR A 484 5.63 -28.73 12.82
C TYR A 484 6.29 -29.51 13.96
N GLN A 485 6.71 -28.84 15.03
CA GLN A 485 7.20 -29.45 16.27
C GLN A 485 6.14 -30.33 16.97
N LEU A 486 4.85 -30.18 16.62
CA LEU A 486 3.76 -31.05 17.12
C LEU A 486 3.72 -32.42 16.44
N SER A 487 4.54 -32.66 15.40
CA SER A 487 4.65 -33.95 14.76
C SER A 487 5.37 -34.95 15.68
N PRO A 488 4.86 -36.18 15.84
CA PRO A 488 5.54 -37.22 16.63
C PRO A 488 6.86 -37.69 15.97
N LEU A 489 7.09 -37.35 14.70
CA LEU A 489 8.34 -37.64 13.99
C LEU A 489 9.42 -36.56 14.15
N VAL A 490 9.08 -35.39 14.70
CA VAL A 490 9.98 -34.25 14.81
C VAL A 490 10.42 -34.10 16.27
N GLU A 491 11.71 -34.29 16.52
CA GLU A 491 12.30 -34.01 17.83
C GLU A 491 12.73 -32.54 17.93
N GLN A 492 13.33 -32.00 16.88
CA GLN A 492 13.61 -30.56 16.74
C GLN A 492 13.49 -30.15 15.27
N ILE A 493 13.08 -28.91 15.01
CA ILE A 493 13.00 -28.38 13.64
C ILE A 493 13.52 -26.95 13.57
N PHE A 494 14.33 -26.69 12.54
CA PHE A 494 14.73 -25.36 12.12
C PHE A 494 14.15 -25.11 10.74
N VAL A 495 13.25 -24.13 10.63
CA VAL A 495 12.64 -23.74 9.36
C VAL A 495 13.41 -22.57 8.80
N ASP A 496 13.83 -22.69 7.54
CA ASP A 496 14.39 -21.59 6.79
C ASP A 496 13.38 -21.12 5.73
N GLY A 497 13.01 -19.85 5.83
CA GLY A 497 12.18 -19.18 4.84
C GLY A 497 13.06 -18.26 4.00
N ASN A 498 13.39 -18.69 2.79
CA ASN A 498 14.05 -17.86 1.79
C ASN A 498 13.00 -17.29 0.83
N SER A 499 12.99 -15.97 0.66
CA SER A 499 12.01 -15.24 -0.15
C SER A 499 12.02 -15.59 -1.64
N PHE A 500 13.11 -16.20 -2.14
CA PHE A 500 13.28 -16.61 -3.53
C PHE A 500 12.50 -17.87 -3.93
N TYR A 501 11.91 -18.61 -2.97
CA TYR A 501 11.24 -19.88 -3.25
C TYR A 501 9.77 -19.88 -2.76
N ASP A 502 8.92 -20.60 -3.48
CA ASP A 502 7.46 -20.65 -3.24
C ASP A 502 7.04 -21.41 -1.97
N PHE A 503 7.98 -21.99 -1.25
CA PHE A 503 7.74 -22.75 -0.02
C PHE A 503 8.96 -22.73 0.90
N PRO A 504 8.75 -22.82 2.24
CA PRO A 504 9.84 -22.95 3.20
C PRO A 504 10.49 -24.34 3.14
N ILE A 505 11.77 -24.41 3.50
CA ILE A 505 12.50 -25.66 3.72
C ILE A 505 12.84 -25.81 5.20
N ALA A 506 13.23 -27.01 5.63
CA ALA A 506 13.64 -27.21 7.01
C ALA A 506 14.79 -28.19 7.20
N VAL A 507 15.51 -28.00 8.31
CA VAL A 507 16.38 -29.00 8.91
C VAL A 507 15.60 -29.63 10.06
N VAL A 508 15.44 -30.95 10.02
CA VAL A 508 14.67 -31.72 11.00
C VAL A 508 15.62 -32.67 11.74
N VAL A 509 15.62 -32.62 13.05
CA VAL A 509 16.14 -33.69 13.91
C VAL A 509 14.97 -34.65 14.17
N PRO A 510 14.99 -35.88 13.60
CA PRO A 510 13.86 -36.77 13.68
C PRO A 510 13.82 -37.55 15.00
N ASN A 511 12.62 -37.88 15.48
CA ASN A 511 12.45 -38.86 16.55
C ASN A 511 12.75 -40.27 15.99
N ILE A 512 13.94 -40.78 16.28
CA ILE A 512 14.46 -42.02 15.69
C ILE A 512 13.59 -43.23 16.01
N LYS A 513 13.04 -43.32 17.23
CA LYS A 513 12.19 -44.45 17.65
C LYS A 513 10.91 -44.51 16.84
N GLU A 514 10.23 -43.37 16.72
CA GLU A 514 8.96 -43.29 16.00
C GLU A 514 9.16 -43.41 14.48
N LEU A 515 10.24 -42.83 13.94
CA LEU A 515 10.56 -42.94 12.52
C LEU A 515 10.89 -44.38 12.12
N THR A 516 11.70 -45.10 12.91
CA THR A 516 12.03 -46.52 12.68
C THR A 516 10.78 -47.38 12.70
N LYS A 517 9.89 -47.17 13.69
CA LYS A 517 8.61 -47.87 13.80
C LYS A 517 7.73 -47.67 12.55
N ARG A 518 7.66 -46.44 12.02
CA ARG A 518 6.88 -46.14 10.81
C ARG A 518 7.49 -46.68 9.51
N ILE A 519 8.81 -46.86 9.47
CA ILE A 519 9.50 -47.50 8.33
C ILE A 519 9.21 -49.00 8.34
N LEU A 520 9.36 -49.66 9.48
CA LEU A 520 9.10 -51.10 9.63
C LEU A 520 7.63 -51.45 9.36
N SER A 521 6.68 -50.61 9.81
CA SER A 521 5.25 -50.84 9.55
C SER A 521 4.86 -50.69 8.07
N LYS A 522 5.60 -49.88 7.30
CA LYS A 522 5.40 -49.74 5.84
C LYS A 522 6.13 -50.83 5.05
N ALA A 523 7.26 -51.33 5.53
CA ALA A 523 7.99 -52.43 4.90
C ALA A 523 7.18 -53.73 4.88
N ASN A 524 6.47 -54.05 5.97
CA ASN A 524 5.58 -55.21 6.04
C ASN A 524 4.29 -55.10 5.18
N PHE A 525 4.05 -53.97 4.51
CA PHE A 525 2.84 -53.75 3.69
C PHE A 525 3.07 -53.96 2.19
N ASN A 526 4.32 -54.08 1.72
CA ASN A 526 4.67 -54.07 0.28
C ASN A 526 5.10 -55.43 -0.33
N ASP A 527 5.00 -56.54 0.41
CA ASP A 527 5.38 -57.88 -0.10
C ASP A 527 4.33 -58.54 -1.03
N SER A 528 3.26 -57.84 -1.43
CA SER A 528 2.22 -58.40 -2.31
C SER A 528 2.24 -57.91 -3.77
N LEU A 529 3.19 -57.06 -4.18
CA LEU A 529 3.17 -56.43 -5.52
C LEU A 529 4.46 -56.51 -6.35
N LEU A 530 5.48 -57.27 -5.94
CA LEU A 530 6.71 -57.44 -6.72
C LEU A 530 7.12 -58.92 -6.86
N LEU A 531 6.24 -59.73 -7.44
CA LEU A 531 6.59 -60.99 -8.09
C LEU A 531 6.57 -60.76 -9.60
N ASN A 532 7.69 -60.31 -10.17
CA ASN A 532 8.27 -60.84 -11.41
C ASN A 532 9.48 -60.02 -11.90
N SER A 533 10.41 -60.77 -12.48
CA SER A 533 11.65 -60.41 -13.21
C SER A 533 12.89 -59.95 -12.40
N ASN A 534 13.65 -60.98 -11.99
CA ASN A 534 15.09 -61.17 -12.18
C ASN A 534 16.10 -60.14 -11.63
N LYS A 535 16.71 -60.57 -10.52
CA LYS A 535 18.13 -60.44 -10.12
C LYS A 535 18.73 -59.03 -10.10
N GLU A 536 18.62 -58.41 -8.92
CA GLU A 536 19.78 -57.91 -8.15
C GLU A 536 19.36 -57.85 -6.66
N GLU A 537 20.33 -58.04 -5.78
CA GLU A 537 20.16 -58.35 -4.34
C GLU A 537 19.10 -57.50 -3.62
N THR A 538 18.12 -58.17 -3.00
CA THR A 538 17.11 -57.54 -2.14
C THR A 538 17.76 -56.83 -0.96
N GLU A 539 17.59 -55.50 -0.86
CA GLU A 539 18.02 -54.64 0.27
C GLU A 539 17.51 -55.09 1.65
N ALA A 540 16.57 -56.03 1.72
CA ALA A 540 16.04 -56.61 2.96
C ALA A 540 17.08 -57.43 3.75
N SER A 541 18.14 -57.95 3.10
CA SER A 541 19.14 -58.83 3.76
C SER A 541 20.18 -58.09 4.61
N LYS A 542 20.22 -56.75 4.58
CA LYS A 542 21.08 -55.93 5.46
C LYS A 542 20.53 -55.73 6.88
N TYR A 543 19.28 -56.13 7.14
CA TYR A 543 18.61 -55.90 8.41
C TYR A 543 18.34 -57.24 9.11
N LYS A 544 19.39 -57.87 9.66
CA LYS A 544 19.20 -58.90 10.68
C LYS A 544 18.71 -58.22 11.96
N LEU A 545 17.46 -58.50 12.32
CA LEU A 545 16.81 -58.06 13.56
C LEU A 545 17.20 -59.02 14.70
N ASP A 546 17.70 -58.48 15.80
CA ASP A 546 17.74 -59.14 17.11
C ASP A 546 16.71 -58.45 18.02
N ASP A 547 15.86 -59.23 18.67
CA ASP A 547 14.59 -58.83 19.30
C ASP A 547 14.74 -57.99 20.58
N SER A 548 15.91 -57.39 20.85
CA SER A 548 16.18 -56.65 22.08
C SER A 548 16.59 -55.18 21.93
N ASN A 549 16.91 -54.67 20.72
CA ASN A 549 17.13 -53.23 20.53
C ASN A 549 17.25 -52.83 19.04
N PRO A 550 16.31 -52.06 18.45
CA PRO A 550 16.46 -51.60 17.08
C PRO A 550 17.31 -50.32 17.07
N ILE A 551 18.61 -50.42 17.30
CA ILE A 551 19.51 -49.29 17.05
C ILE A 551 19.88 -49.33 15.57
N VAL A 552 19.00 -48.78 14.73
CA VAL A 552 19.45 -48.29 13.43
C VAL A 552 20.33 -47.08 13.73
N ASP A 553 21.59 -47.15 13.32
CA ASP A 553 22.53 -46.04 13.45
C ASP A 553 21.90 -44.73 12.90
N THR A 554 21.80 -43.70 13.74
CA THR A 554 21.07 -42.45 13.45
C THR A 554 21.54 -41.76 12.15
N PRO A 555 22.86 -41.61 11.89
CA PRO A 555 23.37 -41.15 10.59
C PRO A 555 22.89 -41.98 9.40
N THR A 556 22.89 -43.31 9.55
CA THR A 556 22.44 -44.24 8.50
C THR A 556 20.96 -44.02 8.19
N LEU A 557 20.10 -43.88 9.20
CA LEU A 557 18.67 -43.64 9.03
C LEU A 557 18.36 -42.29 8.37
N CYS A 558 19.01 -41.21 8.84
CA CYS A 558 18.83 -39.86 8.29
C CYS A 558 19.26 -39.74 6.82
N SER A 559 20.15 -40.61 6.36
CA SER A 559 20.65 -40.63 4.97
C SER A 559 19.70 -41.35 4.00
N GLN A 560 18.66 -42.05 4.49
CA GLN A 560 17.78 -42.83 3.62
C GLN A 560 16.69 -41.97 2.94
N PRO A 561 16.52 -42.08 1.61
CA PRO A 561 15.45 -41.38 0.90
C PRO A 561 14.04 -41.73 1.41
N ALA A 562 13.83 -42.98 1.84
CA ALA A 562 12.56 -43.45 2.39
C ALA A 562 12.20 -42.72 3.69
N ALA A 563 13.18 -42.51 4.59
CA ALA A 563 13.01 -41.77 5.83
C ALA A 563 12.61 -40.31 5.56
N ARG A 564 13.31 -39.63 4.64
CA ARG A 564 12.97 -38.26 4.20
C ARG A 564 11.55 -38.17 3.66
N LYS A 565 11.13 -39.11 2.81
CA LYS A 565 9.78 -39.12 2.21
C LYS A 565 8.68 -39.26 3.25
N ILE A 566 8.90 -40.08 4.29
CA ILE A 566 7.94 -40.25 5.40
C ILE A 566 7.80 -38.96 6.20
N VAL A 567 8.92 -38.31 6.54
CA VAL A 567 8.90 -37.05 7.29
C VAL A 567 8.23 -35.94 6.50
N VAL A 568 8.57 -35.76 5.21
CA VAL A 568 7.90 -34.77 4.35
C VAL A 568 6.39 -35.01 4.28
N SER A 569 5.95 -36.24 4.02
CA SER A 569 4.53 -36.57 3.96
C SER A 569 3.79 -36.27 5.27
N GLU A 570 4.43 -36.52 6.41
CA GLU A 570 3.87 -36.17 7.73
C GLU A 570 3.74 -34.65 7.91
N LEU A 571 4.77 -33.88 7.57
CA LEU A 571 4.74 -32.42 7.67
C LEU A 571 3.68 -31.83 6.73
N GLU A 572 3.56 -32.33 5.50
CA GLU A 572 2.51 -31.91 4.57
C GLU A 572 1.11 -32.19 5.13
N ASN A 573 0.89 -33.39 5.67
CA ASN A 573 -0.40 -33.77 6.27
C ASN A 573 -0.72 -32.93 7.52
N LEU A 574 0.27 -32.73 8.38
CA LEU A 574 0.13 -31.91 9.59
C LEU A 574 -0.16 -30.46 9.23
N GLY A 575 0.56 -29.91 8.25
CA GLY A 575 0.34 -28.56 7.74
C GLY A 575 -1.09 -28.39 7.21
N LYS A 576 -1.55 -29.31 6.34
CA LYS A 576 -2.94 -29.31 5.84
C LYS A 576 -3.96 -29.41 6.97
N LYS A 577 -3.76 -30.33 7.92
CA LYS A 577 -4.65 -30.53 9.08
C LYS A 577 -4.72 -29.30 9.99
N ARG A 578 -3.62 -28.55 10.11
CA ARG A 578 -3.52 -27.31 10.90
C ARG A 578 -3.91 -26.06 10.10
N GLY A 579 -4.40 -26.21 8.87
CA GLY A 579 -4.90 -25.12 8.03
C GLY A 579 -3.81 -24.27 7.36
N LEU A 580 -2.56 -24.76 7.31
CA LEU A 580 -1.49 -24.09 6.58
C LEU A 580 -1.78 -24.05 5.08
N LYS A 581 -1.48 -22.90 4.45
CA LYS A 581 -1.66 -22.73 3.00
C LYS A 581 -0.51 -23.37 2.23
N GLY A 582 -0.72 -23.63 0.94
CA GLY A 582 0.23 -24.41 0.11
C GLY A 582 1.67 -23.88 0.10
N PHE A 583 1.87 -22.57 0.23
CA PHE A 583 3.19 -21.93 0.29
C PHE A 583 3.81 -21.91 1.69
N GLU A 584 3.07 -22.32 2.72
CA GLU A 584 3.54 -22.48 4.09
C GLU A 584 3.87 -23.95 4.42
N ILE A 585 3.51 -24.85 3.50
CA ILE A 585 3.77 -26.27 3.62
C ILE A 585 5.23 -26.53 3.29
N ILE A 586 5.96 -27.12 4.24
CA ILE A 586 7.32 -27.58 4.01
C ILE A 586 7.26 -28.78 3.09
N LYS A 587 7.79 -28.62 1.88
CA LYS A 587 7.85 -29.70 0.88
C LYS A 587 9.17 -30.44 0.91
N ARG A 588 10.18 -29.90 1.59
CA ARG A 588 11.56 -30.42 1.57
C ARG A 588 12.26 -30.25 2.89
N VAL A 589 12.97 -31.30 3.28
CA VAL A 589 13.70 -31.34 4.54
C VAL A 589 15.06 -32.00 4.36
N TYR A 590 16.03 -31.53 5.15
CA TYR A 590 17.24 -32.27 5.45
C TYR A 590 17.08 -32.91 6.84
N LEU A 591 17.34 -34.22 6.94
CA LEU A 591 17.34 -34.92 8.22
C LEU A 591 18.73 -34.82 8.85
N SER A 592 18.81 -34.16 10.01
CA SER A 592 20.06 -34.02 10.77
C SER A 592 20.18 -35.16 11.77
N SER A 593 21.32 -35.86 11.74
CA SER A 593 21.75 -36.76 12.82
C SER A 593 22.34 -36.01 14.03
N ILE A 594 22.62 -34.72 13.86
CA ILE A 594 23.18 -33.85 14.91
C ILE A 594 22.02 -33.14 15.61
N PRO A 595 21.79 -33.38 16.92
CA PRO A 595 20.78 -32.67 17.68
C PRO A 595 21.18 -31.21 17.89
N PHE A 596 20.21 -30.32 18.02
CA PHE A 596 20.46 -28.92 18.36
C PHE A 596 20.62 -28.80 19.88
N THR A 597 21.83 -28.52 20.35
CA THR A 597 22.13 -28.42 21.79
C THR A 597 22.80 -27.09 22.12
N VAL A 598 22.84 -26.77 23.41
CA VAL A 598 23.61 -25.60 23.88
C VAL A 598 25.11 -25.85 23.71
N GLU A 599 25.55 -27.10 23.90
CA GLU A 599 26.95 -27.54 23.83
C GLU A 599 27.56 -27.38 22.43
N ASN A 600 26.81 -27.69 21.36
CA ASN A 600 27.26 -27.46 20.00
C ASN A 600 26.95 -26.04 19.47
N GLY A 601 26.36 -25.19 20.32
CA GLY A 601 26.03 -23.80 20.02
C GLY A 601 24.88 -23.62 19.03
N LEU A 602 24.17 -24.68 18.67
CA LEU A 602 22.98 -24.60 17.81
C LEU A 602 21.72 -24.17 18.58
N VAL A 603 21.80 -24.18 19.92
CA VAL A 603 20.82 -23.62 20.84
C VAL A 603 21.53 -22.61 21.75
N THR A 604 20.88 -21.48 22.01
CA THR A 604 21.36 -20.44 22.94
C THR A 604 21.21 -20.90 24.39
N SER A 605 21.90 -20.26 25.33
CA SER A 605 21.79 -20.53 26.78
C SER A 605 20.36 -20.40 27.33
N ASN A 606 19.47 -19.69 26.64
CA ASN A 606 18.05 -19.57 26.97
C ASN A 606 17.16 -20.58 26.23
N PHE A 607 17.74 -21.70 25.75
CA PHE A 607 17.04 -22.80 25.06
C PHE A 607 16.32 -22.40 23.75
N LYS A 608 16.69 -21.27 23.14
CA LYS A 608 16.20 -20.86 21.81
C LYS A 608 17.17 -21.26 20.71
N LEU A 609 16.67 -21.62 19.53
CA LEU A 609 17.49 -21.94 18.36
C LEU A 609 18.44 -20.79 18.01
N ALA A 610 19.74 -21.09 17.91
CA ALA A 610 20.78 -20.14 17.50
C ALA A 610 20.79 -20.00 15.97
N ARG A 611 19.74 -19.36 15.42
CA ARG A 611 19.41 -19.34 13.99
C ARG A 611 20.58 -18.97 13.06
N SER A 612 21.39 -17.97 13.44
CA SER A 612 22.57 -17.57 12.65
C SER A 612 23.57 -18.71 12.51
N ARG A 613 23.83 -19.43 13.60
CA ARG A 613 24.77 -20.54 13.66
C ARG A 613 24.21 -21.80 13.01
N LEU A 614 22.90 -22.03 13.12
CA LEU A 614 22.20 -23.09 12.38
C LEU A 614 22.29 -22.88 10.85
N ARG A 615 22.10 -21.64 10.37
CA ARG A 615 22.26 -21.31 8.94
C ARG A 615 23.69 -21.51 8.46
N GLU A 616 24.66 -21.10 9.25
CA GLU A 616 26.08 -21.29 8.95
C GLU A 616 26.43 -22.79 8.88
N THR A 617 26.03 -23.55 9.90
CA THR A 617 26.31 -24.99 10.03
C THR A 617 25.67 -25.81 8.91
N PHE A 618 24.45 -25.46 8.50
CA PHE A 618 23.71 -26.19 7.46
C PHE A 618 23.67 -25.47 6.11
N SER A 619 24.54 -24.48 5.89
CA SER A 619 24.53 -23.60 4.71
C SER A 619 24.51 -24.38 3.38
N ASP A 620 25.42 -25.34 3.21
CA ASP A 620 25.46 -26.17 2.00
C ASP A 620 24.21 -27.04 1.81
N ARG A 621 23.65 -27.57 2.90
CA ARG A 621 22.42 -28.39 2.84
C ARG A 621 21.20 -27.55 2.50
N LEU A 622 21.08 -26.36 3.09
CA LEU A 622 20.01 -25.41 2.79
C LEU A 622 20.06 -24.98 1.33
N ARG A 623 21.27 -24.67 0.81
CA ARG A 623 21.47 -24.34 -0.61
C ARG A 623 21.01 -25.48 -1.52
N LEU A 624 21.40 -26.73 -1.26
CA LEU A 624 20.98 -27.88 -2.07
C LEU A 624 19.46 -28.08 -2.08
N LEU A 625 18.79 -27.93 -0.93
CA LEU A 625 17.32 -28.07 -0.84
C LEU A 625 16.57 -27.02 -1.67
N TYR A 626 17.17 -25.84 -1.82
CA TYR A 626 16.68 -24.75 -2.66
C TYR A 626 17.03 -24.97 -4.14
N GLU A 627 18.23 -25.43 -4.48
CA GLU A 627 18.66 -25.73 -5.86
C GLU A 627 17.85 -26.88 -6.49
N GLU A 628 17.51 -27.91 -5.72
CA GLU A 628 16.57 -28.97 -6.13
C GLU A 628 15.20 -28.40 -6.59
N ALA A 629 14.89 -27.11 -6.37
CA ALA A 629 13.59 -26.47 -6.66
C ALA A 629 13.53 -25.83 -8.05
N SER A 630 14.71 -25.65 -8.64
CA SER A 630 14.88 -24.96 -9.92
C SER A 630 14.98 -25.94 -11.11
N ALA A 631 14.85 -27.24 -10.84
CA ALA A 631 14.78 -28.34 -11.81
C ALA A 631 13.43 -29.05 -11.68
#